data_AF-A0AAW0V3N8-F1
#
_entry.id   AF-A0AAW0V3N8-F1
#
_cell.length_a   1.000
_cell.length_b   1.000
_cell.length_c   1.000
_cell.angle_alpha   90.00
_cell.angle_beta   90.00
_cell.angle_gamma   90.00
#
_symmetry.space_group_name_H-M   'P 1'
#
loop_
_entity.id
_entity.type
_entity.pdbx_description
1 polymer ?
#
loop_
_entity_poly.entity_id
_entity_poly.type
_entity_poly.pdbx_seq_one_letter_code
_entity_poly.pdbx_strand_id
1 'polypeptide(L)'
;MFGEVDAWRIKTVLVGLLALAASAAGWKEDLTNYVRIGVRDAGYSKVVLDCEDENMAFVIRMEKDFEGVVYTRGSFHSRQGPCFLDAEGGTEFVLKFSYKDCSTKYDDKLGAYVNTVVVQHDDDLIFPGDLAFDLRCHDQVTVNASLGVKSKISLVDPDPASKQPSKDEEISATSSSSVVTLMPGKLTPPKEEL
;
A
#
# COMPACT_ATOMS: atom_id res chain seq x y z
N MET A 1 -76.63 -13.88 31.19
CA MET A 1 -75.71 -15.04 31.22
C MET A 1 -74.30 -14.49 31.15
N PHE A 2 -73.58 -14.56 32.27
CA PHE A 2 -72.17 -14.19 32.35
C PHE A 2 -71.33 -15.23 31.60
N GLY A 3 -70.45 -14.78 30.71
CA GLY A 3 -69.38 -15.58 30.14
C GLY A 3 -68.06 -14.92 30.51
N GLU A 4 -67.49 -15.35 31.63
CA GLU A 4 -66.20 -14.92 32.14
C GLU A 4 -65.12 -15.48 31.20
N VAL A 5 -64.51 -14.61 30.38
CA VAL A 5 -63.37 -14.98 29.54
C VAL A 5 -62.11 -14.97 30.40
N ASP A 6 -61.59 -16.17 30.66
CA ASP A 6 -60.42 -16.47 31.49
C ASP A 6 -59.20 -15.60 31.15
N ALA A 7 -58.90 -14.65 32.04
CA ALA A 7 -57.72 -13.78 32.00
C ALA A 7 -56.37 -14.54 32.00
N TRP A 8 -56.39 -15.85 32.29
CA TRP A 8 -55.20 -16.70 32.25
C TRP A 8 -54.72 -16.99 30.82
N ARG A 9 -55.63 -17.21 29.86
CA ARG A 9 -55.24 -17.60 28.49
C ARG A 9 -54.62 -16.45 27.70
N ILE A 10 -55.00 -15.21 28.02
CA ILE A 10 -54.49 -14.00 27.36
C ILE A 10 -53.04 -13.71 27.80
N LYS A 11 -52.71 -13.95 29.09
CA LYS A 11 -51.34 -13.77 29.59
C LYS A 11 -50.35 -14.74 28.95
N THR A 12 -50.75 -15.98 28.68
CA THR A 12 -49.85 -16.99 28.08
C THR A 12 -49.53 -16.68 26.61
N VAL A 13 -50.49 -16.12 25.85
CA VAL A 13 -50.28 -15.74 24.45
C VAL A 13 -49.36 -14.52 24.32
N LEU A 14 -49.49 -13.54 25.21
CA LEU A 14 -48.63 -12.33 25.20
C LEU A 14 -47.17 -12.62 25.60
N VAL A 15 -46.93 -13.55 26.54
CA VAL A 15 -45.56 -13.95 26.91
C VAL A 15 -44.91 -14.81 25.80
N GLY A 16 -45.69 -15.63 25.10
CA GLY A 16 -45.20 -16.40 23.95
C GLY A 16 -44.80 -15.52 22.76
N LEU A 17 -45.56 -14.44 22.49
CA LEU A 17 -45.26 -13.50 21.40
C LEU A 17 -44.06 -12.59 21.70
N LEU A 18 -43.78 -12.28 22.97
CA LEU A 18 -42.58 -11.52 23.35
C LEU A 18 -41.30 -12.36 23.36
N ALA A 19 -41.39 -13.69 23.57
CA ALA A 19 -40.23 -14.57 23.56
C ALA A 19 -39.73 -14.93 22.14
N LEU A 20 -40.58 -14.78 21.11
CA LEU A 20 -40.22 -15.07 19.70
C LEU A 20 -39.55 -13.90 18.97
N ALA A 21 -39.53 -12.70 19.55
CA ALA A 21 -38.87 -11.52 18.96
C ALA A 21 -37.42 -11.30 19.45
N ALA A 22 -36.90 -12.18 20.30
CA ALA A 22 -35.53 -12.11 20.82
C ALA A 22 -34.52 -12.95 20.02
N SER A 23 -34.87 -13.37 18.80
CA SER A 23 -33.93 -14.02 17.89
C SER A 23 -33.00 -12.99 17.26
N ALA A 24 -31.76 -12.98 17.76
CA ALA A 24 -30.57 -12.69 16.99
C ALA A 24 -30.43 -11.28 16.37
N ALA A 25 -30.54 -10.24 17.19
CA ALA A 25 -29.76 -9.02 16.94
C ALA A 25 -28.34 -9.22 17.49
N GLY A 26 -27.62 -10.21 16.94
CA GLY A 26 -26.19 -10.35 17.17
C GLY A 26 -25.49 -9.26 16.39
N TRP A 27 -25.14 -8.16 17.05
CA TRP A 27 -24.28 -7.13 16.48
C TRP A 27 -22.92 -7.75 16.23
N LYS A 28 -22.68 -8.17 14.99
CA LYS A 28 -21.36 -8.52 14.49
C LYS A 28 -21.00 -7.45 13.47
N GLU A 29 -20.33 -6.41 13.94
CA GLU A 29 -19.67 -5.46 13.06
C GLU A 29 -18.56 -6.23 12.33
N ASP A 30 -18.74 -6.40 11.02
CA ASP A 30 -17.75 -6.99 10.14
C ASP A 30 -16.59 -6.00 9.96
N LEU A 31 -15.61 -6.07 10.86
CA LEU A 31 -14.41 -5.25 10.82
C LEU A 31 -13.42 -5.71 9.74
N THR A 32 -13.70 -6.77 8.99
CA THR A 32 -12.79 -7.29 7.96
C THR A 32 -12.56 -6.27 6.85
N ASN A 33 -13.52 -5.38 6.59
CA ASN A 33 -13.35 -4.27 5.64
C ASN A 33 -12.65 -3.03 6.22
N TYR A 34 -12.62 -2.88 7.56
CA TYR A 34 -12.03 -1.72 8.23
C TYR A 34 -10.60 -1.97 8.74
N VAL A 35 -10.24 -3.22 8.99
CA VAL A 35 -8.91 -3.60 9.51
C VAL A 35 -8.26 -4.56 8.52
N ARG A 36 -7.72 -4.01 7.43
CA ARG A 36 -6.71 -4.73 6.64
C ARG A 36 -5.37 -4.60 7.39
N ILE A 37 -4.97 -5.68 8.07
CA ILE A 37 -3.62 -5.79 8.64
C ILE A 37 -2.69 -6.10 7.46
N GLY A 38 -2.31 -5.05 6.75
CA GLY A 38 -1.48 -5.12 5.55
C GLY A 38 -1.05 -3.72 5.15
N VAL A 39 -0.35 -3.63 4.02
CA VAL A 39 0.22 -2.39 3.52
C VAL A 39 -0.86 -1.33 3.34
N ARG A 40 -0.67 -0.16 3.94
CA ARG A 40 -1.67 0.91 3.93
C ARG A 40 -1.44 1.86 2.75
N ASP A 41 -2.43 1.92 1.87
CA ASP A 41 -2.46 2.85 0.75
C ASP A 41 -3.05 4.20 1.15
N ALA A 42 -2.37 4.92 2.03
CA ALA A 42 -2.80 6.20 2.58
C ALA A 42 -1.60 7.08 2.97
N GLY A 43 -1.82 8.39 3.17
CA GLY A 43 -0.79 9.33 3.62
C GLY A 43 0.02 9.99 2.50
N TYR A 44 -0.09 9.49 1.27
CA TYR A 44 0.51 10.07 0.08
C TYR A 44 -0.55 10.29 -1.02
N SER A 45 -0.42 11.34 -1.81
CA SER A 45 -1.34 11.66 -2.91
C SER A 45 -0.85 11.16 -4.26
N LYS A 46 0.46 11.01 -4.44
CA LYS A 46 1.08 10.57 -5.69
C LYS A 46 2.51 10.10 -5.46
N VAL A 47 2.89 9.01 -6.11
CA VAL A 47 4.29 8.59 -6.22
C VAL A 47 4.66 8.43 -7.69
N VAL A 48 5.87 8.87 -8.05
CA VAL A 48 6.43 8.76 -9.39
C VAL A 48 7.79 8.08 -9.30
N LEU A 49 8.02 7.13 -10.19
CA LEU A 49 9.34 6.59 -10.48
C LEU A 49 9.70 6.96 -11.91
N ASP A 50 10.85 7.58 -12.09
CA ASP A 50 11.49 7.81 -13.40
C ASP A 50 12.78 7.00 -13.50
N CYS A 51 12.80 6.09 -14.46
CA CYS A 51 13.93 5.24 -14.80
C CYS A 51 14.77 5.93 -15.87
N GLU A 52 15.70 6.77 -15.45
CA GLU A 52 16.67 7.41 -16.33
C GLU A 52 17.76 6.42 -16.78
N ASP A 53 18.67 6.84 -17.67
CA ASP A 53 19.71 5.97 -18.24
C ASP A 53 20.68 5.43 -17.17
N GLU A 54 21.07 6.26 -16.18
CA GLU A 54 22.03 5.89 -15.13
C GLU A 54 21.48 6.00 -13.70
N ASN A 55 20.27 6.54 -13.54
CA ASN A 55 19.69 6.88 -12.25
C ASN A 55 18.23 6.43 -12.13
N MET A 56 17.80 6.21 -10.90
CA MET A 56 16.39 6.21 -10.52
C MET A 56 16.06 7.56 -9.86
N ALA A 57 14.95 8.17 -10.26
CA ALA A 57 14.37 9.30 -9.55
C ALA A 57 13.02 8.89 -8.96
N PHE A 58 12.95 8.85 -7.63
CA PHE A 58 11.75 8.63 -6.87
C PHE A 58 11.20 9.96 -6.38
N VAL A 59 9.92 10.23 -6.66
CA VAL A 59 9.22 11.43 -6.19
C VAL A 59 7.97 10.98 -5.45
N ILE A 60 7.81 11.43 -4.20
CA ILE A 60 6.60 11.22 -3.42
C ILE A 60 5.97 12.57 -3.08
N ARG A 61 4.64 12.63 -3.23
CA ARG A 61 3.81 13.73 -2.74
C ARG A 61 2.95 13.24 -1.59
N MET A 62 3.10 13.85 -0.44
CA MET A 62 2.32 13.58 0.76
C MET A 62 0.96 14.29 0.70
N GLU A 63 -0.05 13.78 1.41
CA GLU A 63 -1.37 14.45 1.49
C GLU A 63 -1.36 15.65 2.44
N LYS A 64 -0.45 15.63 3.41
CA LYS A 64 -0.25 16.64 4.45
C LYS A 64 1.23 16.94 4.57
N ASP A 65 1.53 17.99 5.32
CA ASP A 65 2.89 18.29 5.73
C ASP A 65 3.52 17.07 6.42
N PHE A 66 4.74 16.74 6.04
CA PHE A 66 5.45 15.56 6.50
C PHE A 66 6.81 15.93 7.08
N GLU A 67 7.03 15.45 8.29
CA GLU A 67 8.32 15.47 8.99
C GLU A 67 8.73 14.00 9.21
N GLY A 68 10.02 13.70 9.03
CA GLY A 68 10.56 12.34 9.13
C GLY A 68 11.62 12.07 8.07
N VAL A 69 11.80 10.81 7.67
CA VAL A 69 12.91 10.42 6.79
C VAL A 69 12.45 9.64 5.56
N VAL A 70 13.12 9.88 4.43
CA VAL A 70 12.92 9.17 3.16
C VAL A 70 14.25 8.57 2.72
N TYR A 71 14.33 7.25 2.58
CA TYR A 71 15.60 6.59 2.30
C TYR A 71 15.47 5.31 1.49
N THR A 72 16.53 4.92 0.79
CA THR A 72 16.61 3.59 0.17
C THR A 72 16.92 2.53 1.24
N ARG A 73 16.26 1.38 1.16
CA ARG A 73 16.47 0.27 2.09
C ARG A 73 17.97 -0.11 2.15
N GLY A 74 18.50 -0.16 3.37
CA GLY A 74 19.93 -0.39 3.65
C GLY A 74 20.75 0.89 3.86
N SER A 75 20.20 2.08 3.57
CA SER A 75 20.92 3.35 3.70
C SER A 75 20.57 4.16 4.96
N PHE A 76 19.62 3.69 5.76
CA PHE A 76 19.14 4.37 6.98
C PHE A 76 20.29 4.79 7.92
N HIS A 77 21.21 3.87 8.23
CA HIS A 77 22.32 4.16 9.15
C HIS A 77 23.34 5.17 8.61
N SER A 78 23.46 5.28 7.28
CA SER A 78 24.44 6.21 6.68
C SER A 78 24.03 7.67 6.85
N ARG A 79 22.71 7.93 6.94
CA ARG A 79 22.08 9.26 7.00
C ARG A 79 22.69 10.27 6.02
N GLN A 80 23.06 9.81 4.82
CA GLN A 80 23.75 10.60 3.81
C GLN A 80 23.01 10.56 2.47
N GLY A 81 22.88 11.74 1.86
CA GLY A 81 22.48 11.86 0.47
C GLY A 81 23.49 11.17 -0.47
N PRO A 82 23.06 10.64 -1.62
CA PRO A 82 21.72 10.79 -2.22
C PRO A 82 20.70 9.72 -1.78
N CYS A 83 21.07 8.80 -0.88
CA CYS A 83 20.26 7.63 -0.52
C CYS A 83 19.34 7.85 0.68
N PHE A 84 19.45 9.00 1.33
CA PHE A 84 18.74 9.39 2.52
C PHE A 84 18.41 10.88 2.44
N LEU A 85 17.19 11.22 2.84
CA LEU A 85 16.69 12.57 2.95
C LEU A 85 15.98 12.70 4.29
N ASP A 86 16.34 13.74 5.03
CA ASP A 86 15.68 14.17 6.26
C ASP A 86 14.70 15.29 5.89
N ALA A 87 13.42 15.07 6.17
CA ALA A 87 12.33 15.99 5.84
C ALA A 87 11.96 16.79 7.10
N GLU A 88 12.28 18.07 7.10
CA GLU A 88 11.92 19.02 8.16
C GLU A 88 10.59 19.75 7.85
N GLY A 89 9.69 19.10 7.11
CA GLY A 89 8.43 19.67 6.62
C GLY A 89 8.32 19.69 5.10
N GLY A 90 7.11 19.94 4.59
CA GLY A 90 6.78 19.97 3.17
C GLY A 90 5.89 18.81 2.72
N THR A 91 5.56 18.81 1.43
CA THR A 91 4.62 17.83 0.83
C THR A 91 5.18 17.12 -0.38
N GLU A 92 6.36 17.46 -0.87
CA GLU A 92 7.00 16.82 -2.02
C GLU A 92 8.46 16.55 -1.73
N PHE A 93 8.87 15.28 -1.88
CA PHE A 93 10.22 14.83 -1.60
C PHE A 93 10.77 14.04 -2.78
N VAL A 94 12.05 14.23 -3.04
CA VAL A 94 12.74 13.64 -4.20
C VAL A 94 13.99 12.90 -3.73
N LEU A 95 14.10 11.65 -4.13
CA LEU A 95 15.30 10.84 -3.93
C LEU A 95 15.80 10.39 -5.31
N LYS A 96 16.95 10.93 -5.74
CA LYS A 96 17.57 10.60 -7.03
C LYS A 96 18.93 9.97 -6.80
N PHE A 97 19.10 8.73 -7.25
CA PHE A 97 20.32 7.96 -7.00
C PHE A 97 20.72 7.09 -8.19
N SER A 98 22.02 6.78 -8.28
CA SER A 98 22.57 5.94 -9.35
C SER A 98 22.18 4.47 -9.19
N TYR A 99 22.03 3.74 -10.30
CA TYR A 99 21.89 2.28 -10.28
C TYR A 99 23.07 1.54 -9.63
N LYS A 100 24.22 2.20 -9.46
CA LYS A 100 25.43 1.64 -8.83
C LYS A 100 25.47 1.87 -7.31
N ASP A 101 24.60 2.72 -6.78
CA ASP A 101 24.61 3.17 -5.40
C ASP A 101 23.34 2.74 -4.65
N CYS A 102 23.23 3.14 -3.38
CA CYS A 102 22.02 2.99 -2.56
C CYS A 102 21.51 1.54 -2.41
N SER A 103 22.42 0.57 -2.48
CA SER A 103 22.10 -0.87 -2.46
C SER A 103 21.17 -1.32 -3.61
N THR A 104 21.13 -0.58 -4.71
CA THR A 104 20.41 -0.98 -5.92
C THR A 104 21.02 -2.25 -6.48
N LYS A 105 20.18 -3.20 -6.89
CA LYS A 105 20.62 -4.49 -7.44
C LYS A 105 19.98 -4.72 -8.80
N TYR A 106 20.69 -5.44 -9.65
CA TYR A 106 20.07 -6.00 -10.85
C TYR A 106 19.55 -7.40 -10.53
N ASP A 107 18.27 -7.65 -10.80
CA ASP A 107 17.64 -8.97 -10.69
C ASP A 107 17.53 -9.59 -12.08
N ASP A 108 18.41 -10.57 -12.37
CA ASP A 108 18.46 -11.27 -13.66
C ASP A 108 17.15 -12.00 -14.01
N LYS A 109 16.37 -12.42 -13.01
CA LYS A 109 15.10 -13.13 -13.26
C LYS A 109 14.00 -12.16 -13.68
N LEU A 110 14.07 -10.93 -13.18
CA LEU A 110 13.13 -9.87 -13.53
C LEU A 110 13.59 -9.04 -14.73
N GLY A 111 14.88 -9.09 -15.08
CA GLY A 111 15.49 -8.23 -16.09
C GLY A 111 15.40 -6.76 -15.70
N ALA A 112 15.62 -6.45 -14.41
CA ALA A 112 15.36 -5.11 -13.87
C ALA A 112 16.33 -4.72 -12.76
N TYR A 113 16.64 -3.43 -12.69
CA TYR A 113 17.19 -2.80 -11.50
C TYR A 113 16.10 -2.63 -10.45
N VAL A 114 16.38 -3.06 -9.22
CA VAL A 114 15.46 -3.06 -8.10
C VAL A 114 16.03 -2.33 -6.89
N ASN A 115 15.16 -1.58 -6.20
CA ASN A 115 15.44 -0.97 -4.90
C ASN A 115 14.12 -0.77 -4.14
N THR A 116 14.16 -0.58 -2.83
CA THR A 116 12.99 -0.17 -2.06
C THR A 116 13.25 1.19 -1.43
N VAL A 117 12.34 2.15 -1.62
CA VAL A 117 12.35 3.41 -0.86
C VAL A 117 11.38 3.29 0.30
N VAL A 118 11.83 3.70 1.50
CA VAL A 118 11.06 3.73 2.74
C VAL A 118 10.81 5.20 3.12
N VAL A 119 9.59 5.48 3.56
CA VAL A 119 9.14 6.78 4.06
C VAL A 119 8.64 6.56 5.49
N GLN A 120 9.37 7.09 6.45
CA GLN A 120 9.22 6.82 7.87
C GLN A 120 8.93 8.12 8.61
N HIS A 121 7.89 8.14 9.45
CA HIS A 121 7.47 9.36 10.18
C HIS A 121 8.34 9.67 11.41
N ASP A 122 9.08 8.69 11.91
CA ASP A 122 9.96 8.83 13.06
C ASP A 122 11.40 8.57 12.62
N ASP A 123 12.38 9.25 13.22
CA ASP A 123 13.77 9.18 12.74
C ASP A 123 14.50 7.90 13.17
N ASP A 124 13.93 7.12 14.09
CA ASP A 124 14.60 6.01 14.76
C ASP A 124 13.83 4.68 14.66
N LEU A 125 12.49 4.71 14.64
CA LEU A 125 11.64 3.52 14.67
C LEU A 125 10.65 3.43 13.50
N ILE A 126 10.55 2.24 12.89
CA ILE A 126 9.50 1.92 11.91
C ILE A 126 8.20 1.61 12.64
N PHE A 127 7.13 2.30 12.28
CA PHE A 127 5.79 2.14 12.82
C PHE A 127 4.80 1.56 11.80
N PRO A 128 3.73 0.89 12.28
CA PRO A 128 2.59 0.53 11.44
C PRO A 128 1.92 1.79 10.87
N GLY A 129 2.19 2.11 9.60
CA GLY A 129 1.74 3.34 8.95
C GLY A 129 2.82 3.99 8.09
N ASP A 130 4.08 3.60 8.28
CA ASP A 130 5.16 3.95 7.36
C ASP A 130 4.96 3.26 6.00
N LEU A 131 5.52 3.89 4.97
CA LEU A 131 5.33 3.45 3.59
C LEU A 131 6.63 2.87 3.06
N ALA A 132 6.52 1.85 2.22
CA ALA A 132 7.64 1.39 1.42
C ALA A 132 7.20 1.08 0.00
N PHE A 133 8.07 1.43 -0.95
CA PHE A 133 7.81 1.28 -2.38
C PHE A 133 8.93 0.46 -3.01
N ASP A 134 8.59 -0.70 -3.55
CA ASP A 134 9.45 -1.49 -4.41
C ASP A 134 9.51 -0.85 -5.79
N LEU A 135 10.70 -0.44 -6.20
CA LEU A 135 10.98 0.25 -7.45
C LEU A 135 11.62 -0.73 -8.42
N ARG A 136 11.11 -0.78 -9.66
CA ARG A 136 11.68 -1.61 -10.72
C ARG A 136 11.83 -0.84 -12.02
N CYS A 137 13.07 -0.75 -12.49
CA CYS A 137 13.42 -0.24 -13.81
C CYS A 137 13.89 -1.42 -14.65
N HIS A 138 13.03 -1.90 -15.54
CA HIS A 138 13.39 -3.00 -16.44
C HIS A 138 14.36 -2.48 -17.49
N ASP A 139 15.31 -3.33 -17.88
CA ASP A 139 16.12 -3.06 -19.06
C ASP A 139 15.23 -2.99 -20.32
N GLN A 140 15.83 -2.69 -21.47
CA GLN A 140 15.09 -2.57 -22.72
C GLN A 140 14.48 -3.91 -23.12
N VAL A 141 13.24 -4.16 -22.67
CA VAL A 141 12.47 -5.32 -23.09
C VAL A 141 12.12 -5.13 -24.55
N THR A 142 12.65 -5.99 -25.41
CA THR A 142 12.29 -6.06 -26.83
C THR A 142 10.88 -6.62 -26.96
N VAL A 143 9.87 -5.77 -26.84
CA VAL A 143 8.48 -6.11 -27.19
C VAL A 143 8.20 -5.56 -28.58
N ASN A 144 8.03 -6.46 -29.57
CA ASN A 144 7.56 -6.16 -30.92
C ASN A 144 8.31 -5.01 -31.66
N ALA A 145 9.64 -5.07 -31.69
CA ALA A 145 10.52 -4.15 -32.44
C ALA A 145 10.58 -2.69 -31.96
N SER A 146 9.98 -2.37 -30.81
CA SER A 146 10.23 -1.12 -30.07
C SER A 146 11.10 -1.40 -28.86
N LEU A 147 12.31 -0.83 -28.84
CA LEU A 147 13.16 -0.74 -27.65
C LEU A 147 12.51 0.24 -26.68
N GLY A 148 12.03 -0.26 -25.53
CA GLY A 148 11.35 0.58 -24.54
C GLY A 148 11.75 0.20 -23.12
N VAL A 149 11.94 1.20 -22.27
CA VAL A 149 12.13 1.03 -20.83
C VAL A 149 10.76 0.78 -20.20
N LYS A 150 10.65 -0.26 -19.37
CA LYS A 150 9.43 -0.55 -18.61
C LYS A 150 9.68 -0.25 -17.13
N SER A 151 8.80 0.55 -16.53
CA SER A 151 8.87 0.90 -15.12
C SER A 151 7.72 0.28 -14.34
N LYS A 152 7.99 -0.18 -13.11
CA LYS A 152 6.99 -0.67 -12.18
C LYS A 152 7.29 -0.14 -10.79
N ILE A 153 6.24 0.25 -10.09
CA ILE A 153 6.29 0.59 -8.67
C ILE A 153 5.21 -0.20 -7.94
N SER A 154 5.56 -0.76 -6.78
CA SER A 154 4.64 -1.51 -5.93
C SER A 154 4.74 -1.02 -4.50
N LEU A 155 3.61 -0.81 -3.86
CA LEU A 155 3.54 -0.54 -2.44
C LEU A 155 3.76 -1.86 -1.68
N VAL A 156 4.74 -1.87 -0.78
CA VAL A 156 5.17 -3.03 0.01
C VAL A 156 5.23 -2.68 1.48
N ASP A 157 5.30 -3.68 2.33
CA ASP A 157 5.45 -3.48 3.77
C ASP A 157 6.84 -2.90 4.09
N PRO A 158 6.94 -1.90 4.99
CA PRO A 158 8.21 -1.32 5.40
C PRO A 158 9.10 -2.33 6.15
N ASP A 159 8.53 -3.30 6.88
CA ASP A 159 9.28 -4.37 7.53
C ASP A 159 9.73 -5.41 6.50
N PRO A 160 11.05 -5.60 6.27
CA PRO A 160 11.56 -6.59 5.33
C PRO A 160 11.27 -8.04 5.74
N ALA A 161 10.94 -8.32 7.01
CA ALA A 161 10.60 -9.65 7.51
C ALA A 161 9.11 -10.02 7.31
N SER A 162 8.28 -9.05 6.93
CA SER A 162 6.87 -9.27 6.68
C SER A 162 6.61 -10.15 5.45
N LYS A 163 5.45 -10.79 5.41
CA LYS A 163 5.00 -11.50 4.22
C LYS A 163 4.58 -10.47 3.17
N GLN A 164 5.17 -10.56 1.98
CA GLN A 164 4.75 -9.76 0.84
C GLN A 164 3.29 -10.05 0.49
N PRO A 165 2.52 -9.03 0.05
CA PRO A 165 1.13 -9.21 -0.35
C PRO A 165 1.02 -10.21 -1.50
N SER A 166 -0.09 -10.95 -1.53
CA SER A 166 -0.41 -11.81 -2.67
C SER A 166 -0.65 -10.95 -3.92
N LYS A 167 -0.54 -11.53 -5.13
CA LYS A 167 -0.75 -10.76 -6.38
C LYS A 167 -2.10 -10.04 -6.43
N ASP A 168 -3.13 -10.62 -5.84
CA ASP A 168 -4.49 -10.07 -5.83
C ASP A 168 -4.65 -8.90 -4.83
N GLU A 169 -3.68 -8.73 -3.93
CA GLU A 169 -3.63 -7.67 -2.91
C GLU A 169 -2.52 -6.65 -3.21
N GLU A 170 -1.74 -6.85 -4.29
CA GLU A 170 -0.62 -6.00 -4.66
C GLU A 170 -1.13 -4.65 -5.19
N ILE A 171 -0.80 -3.58 -4.48
CA ILE A 171 -1.04 -2.21 -4.93
C ILE A 171 0.16 -1.78 -5.75
N SER A 172 0.02 -1.77 -7.08
CA SER A 172 1.13 -1.45 -7.98
C SER A 172 0.67 -0.69 -9.21
N ALA A 173 1.63 0.00 -9.84
CA ALA A 173 1.46 0.61 -11.14
C ALA A 173 2.60 0.14 -12.05
N THR A 174 2.28 -0.13 -13.31
CA THR A 174 3.26 -0.50 -14.35
C THR A 174 3.07 0.40 -15.56
N SER A 175 4.17 0.85 -16.15
CA SER A 175 4.19 1.65 -17.36
C SER A 175 5.11 1.04 -18.42
N SER A 176 4.78 1.22 -19.69
CA SER A 176 5.63 0.88 -20.84
C SER A 176 6.62 2.00 -21.20
N SER A 177 6.77 3.00 -20.33
CA SER A 177 7.77 4.07 -20.43
C SER A 177 8.71 4.07 -19.24
N SER A 178 9.76 4.90 -19.29
CA SER A 178 10.66 5.14 -18.15
C SER A 178 9.95 5.67 -16.90
N VAL A 179 8.85 6.41 -17.11
CA VAL A 179 8.06 7.00 -16.03
C VAL A 179 6.83 6.15 -15.69
N VAL A 180 6.61 5.87 -14.41
CA VAL A 180 5.38 5.30 -13.86
C VAL A 180 4.87 6.16 -12.71
N THR A 181 3.54 6.25 -12.58
CA THR A 181 2.88 6.96 -11.49
C THR A 181 1.93 6.03 -10.77
N LEU A 182 2.05 5.97 -9.44
CA LEU A 182 1.10 5.32 -8.54
C LEU A 182 0.32 6.39 -7.79
N MET A 183 -0.98 6.20 -7.67
CA MET A 183 -1.88 7.04 -6.88
C MET A 183 -2.69 6.14 -5.96
N PRO A 184 -2.95 6.56 -4.73
CA PRO A 184 -3.74 5.78 -3.80
C PRO A 184 -5.17 5.56 -4.33
N GLY A 185 -5.79 4.45 -3.94
CA GLY A 185 -7.17 4.09 -4.30
C GLY A 185 -7.37 3.65 -5.75
N LYS A 186 -6.31 3.63 -6.57
CA LYS A 186 -6.37 3.20 -7.97
C LYS A 186 -5.89 1.75 -8.09
N LEU A 187 -6.70 0.81 -7.61
CA LEU A 187 -6.48 -0.63 -7.82
C LEU A 187 -6.54 -0.91 -9.33
N THR A 188 -5.42 -1.25 -9.96
CA THR A 188 -5.44 -1.81 -11.32
C THR A 188 -6.03 -3.22 -11.24
N PRO A 189 -7.15 -3.52 -11.94
CA PRO A 189 -7.67 -4.88 -11.97
C PRO A 189 -6.67 -5.82 -12.67
N PRO A 190 -6.63 -7.12 -12.30
CA PRO A 190 -5.88 -8.12 -13.04
C PRO A 190 -6.28 -8.07 -14.51
N LYS A 191 -5.30 -8.08 -15.42
CA LYS A 191 -5.57 -8.26 -16.85
C LYS A 191 -6.26 -9.62 -17.03
N GLU A 192 -7.54 -9.59 -17.38
CA GLU A 192 -8.24 -10.73 -17.94
C GLU A 192 -7.59 -11.01 -19.31
N GLU A 193 -6.76 -12.05 -19.40
CA GLU A 193 -6.27 -12.55 -20.69
C GLU A 193 -7.44 -13.24 -21.41
N LEU A 194 -7.80 -12.68 -22.57
CA LEU A 194 -8.70 -13.25 -23.57
C LEU A 194 -7.95 -14.23 -24.48
#